data_AF-A0AAW3ZXH7-F1
#
_entry.id   AF-A0AAW3ZXH7-F1
#
_cell.length_a   1.000
_cell.length_b   1.000
_cell.length_c   1.000
_cell.angle_alpha   90.00
_cell.angle_beta   90.00
_cell.angle_gamma   90.00
#
_symmetry.space_group_name_H-M   'P 1'
#
loop_
_entity.id
_entity.type
_entity.pdbx_description
1 polymer ?
#
loop_
_entity_poly.entity_id
_entity_poly.type
_entity_poly.pdbx_seq_one_letter_code
_entity_poly.pdbx_strand_id
1 'polypeptide(L)' 'MNVQSKILKFITKKIKEANTDDWVYISQDEMKKELRLSHQIVRQTIKELKNTGMILVDDYNLLFGYKLPCVLKDKK' A
#
# COMPACT_ATOMS: atom_id res chain seq x y z
N MET A 1 16.10 8.26 2.70
CA MET A 1 14.75 7.67 2.84
C MET A 1 14.77 6.26 2.28
N ASN A 2 14.43 5.27 3.10
CA ASN A 2 14.38 3.85 2.70
C ASN A 2 13.26 3.63 1.65
N VAL A 3 13.44 2.70 0.70
CA VAL A 3 12.49 2.42 -0.38
C VAL A 3 11.13 1.96 0.17
N GLN A 4 11.16 1.13 1.21
CA GLN A 4 9.97 0.68 1.95
C GLN A 4 9.12 1.87 2.44
N SER A 5 9.73 2.91 3.01
CA SER A 5 8.97 4.04 3.52
C SER A 5 8.39 4.93 2.42
N LYS A 6 9.00 4.96 1.22
CA LYS A 6 8.41 5.63 0.05
C LYS A 6 7.15 4.90 -0.44
N ILE A 7 7.25 3.59 -0.60
CA ILE A 7 6.13 2.75 -1.06
C ILE A 7 4.98 2.81 -0.04
N LEU A 8 5.28 2.70 1.25
CA LEU A 8 4.27 2.75 2.30
C LEU A 8 3.58 4.11 2.34
N LYS A 9 4.33 5.23 2.22
CA LYS A 9 3.74 6.58 2.12
C LYS A 9 2.81 6.72 0.92
N PHE A 10 3.20 6.18 -0.25
CA PHE A 10 2.38 6.22 -1.45
C PHE A 10 1.08 5.43 -1.28
N ILE A 11 1.16 4.20 -0.75
CA ILE A 11 0.00 3.36 -0.47
C ILE A 11 -0.93 4.05 0.54
N THR A 12 -0.40 4.56 1.65
CA THR A 12 -1.20 5.28 2.66
C THR A 12 -1.87 6.53 2.08
N LYS A 13 -1.18 7.27 1.21
CA LYS A 13 -1.76 8.44 0.52
C LYS A 13 -2.96 8.02 -0.35
N LYS A 14 -2.80 7.01 -1.20
CA LYS A 14 -3.87 6.50 -2.07
C LYS A 14 -5.09 6.01 -1.30
N ILE A 15 -4.87 5.36 -0.17
CA ILE A 15 -5.96 4.87 0.68
C ILE A 15 -6.70 6.02 1.35
N LYS A 16 -5.97 7.04 1.85
CA LYS A 16 -6.60 8.26 2.38
C LYS A 16 -7.40 9.01 1.31
N GLU A 17 -6.89 9.07 0.08
CA GLU A 17 -7.60 9.67 -1.06
C GLU A 17 -8.86 8.88 -1.45
N ALA A 18 -8.81 7.55 -1.38
CA ALA A 18 -9.95 6.69 -1.68
C ALA A 18 -11.07 6.78 -0.64
N ASN A 19 -10.76 7.24 0.59
CA ASN A 19 -11.71 7.46 1.68
C ASN A 19 -12.70 6.31 1.87
N THR A 20 -12.18 5.08 1.88
CA THR A 20 -12.97 3.85 1.98
C THR A 20 -12.40 2.95 3.08
N ASP A 21 -13.30 2.22 3.73
CA ASP A 21 -12.97 1.15 4.68
C ASP A 21 -12.73 -0.21 3.95
N ASP A 22 -12.80 -0.21 2.60
CA ASP A 22 -12.65 -1.39 1.73
C ASP A 22 -11.29 -1.43 1.00
N TRP A 23 -11.07 -2.47 0.19
CA TRP A 23 -9.86 -2.66 -0.63
C TRP A 23 -9.68 -1.51 -1.63
N VAL A 24 -8.43 -1.05 -1.77
CA VAL A 24 -8.06 0.01 -2.72
C VAL A 24 -7.21 -0.58 -3.83
N TYR A 25 -7.68 -0.43 -5.06
CA TYR A 25 -6.86 -0.76 -6.23
C TYR A 25 -5.76 0.26 -6.40
N ILE A 26 -4.51 -0.21 -6.40
CA ILE A 26 -3.33 0.62 -6.67
C ILE A 26 -2.55 -0.06 -7.77
N SER A 27 -2.43 0.61 -8.92
CA SER A 27 -1.67 0.07 -10.03
C SER A 27 -0.17 0.06 -9.73
N GLN A 28 0.49 -1.08 -9.99
CA GLN A 28 1.95 -1.17 -9.92
C GLN A 28 2.65 -0.19 -10.88
N ASP A 29 2.08 0.03 -12.05
CA ASP A 29 2.66 0.96 -13.03
C ASP A 29 2.52 2.41 -12.62
N GLU A 30 1.44 2.76 -11.93
CA GLU A 30 1.30 4.07 -11.29
C GLU A 30 2.36 4.26 -10.20
N MET A 31 2.52 3.26 -9.33
CA MET A 31 3.51 3.30 -8.23
C MET A 31 4.95 3.42 -8.76
N LYS A 32 5.30 2.67 -9.81
CA LYS A 32 6.61 2.78 -10.48
C LYS A 32 6.85 4.17 -11.04
N LYS A 33 5.86 4.75 -11.74
CA LYS A 33 5.96 6.06 -12.38
C LYS A 33 6.13 7.17 -11.35
N GLU A 34 5.30 7.18 -10.31
CA GLU A 34 5.37 8.18 -9.24
C GLU A 34 6.68 8.07 -8.44
N LEU A 35 7.07 6.84 -8.06
CA LEU A 35 8.23 6.64 -7.18
C LEU A 35 9.56 6.58 -7.94
N ARG A 36 9.52 6.54 -9.28
CA ARG A 36 10.68 6.32 -10.17
C ARG A 36 11.49 5.09 -9.74
N LEU A 37 10.80 4.00 -9.45
CA LEU A 37 11.39 2.73 -9.00
C LEU A 37 11.25 1.65 -10.09
N SER A 38 12.20 0.70 -10.11
CA SER A 38 12.10 -0.45 -11.00
C SER A 38 10.99 -1.41 -10.56
N HIS A 39 10.45 -2.17 -11.52
CA HIS A 39 9.43 -3.19 -11.23
C HIS A 39 9.88 -4.18 -10.15
N GLN A 40 11.13 -4.63 -10.24
CA GLN A 40 11.69 -5.62 -9.32
C GLN A 40 11.75 -5.07 -7.89
N ILE A 41 12.20 -3.83 -7.72
CA ILE A 41 12.27 -3.18 -6.40
C ILE A 41 10.86 -3.02 -5.80
N VAL A 42 9.90 -2.56 -6.60
CA VAL A 42 8.50 -2.40 -6.16
C VAL A 42 7.92 -3.74 -5.72
N ARG A 43 8.05 -4.78 -6.55
CA ARG A 43 7.52 -6.12 -6.26
C ARG A 43 8.16 -6.76 -5.03
N GLN A 44 9.49 -6.65 -4.91
CA GLN A 44 10.21 -7.19 -3.76
C GLN A 44 9.80 -6.48 -2.47
N THR A 45 9.72 -5.15 -2.51
CA THR A 45 9.31 -4.35 -1.35
C THR A 45 7.87 -4.64 -0.91
N ILE A 46 6.94 -4.77 -1.88
CA ILE A 46 5.55 -5.16 -1.58
C ILE A 46 5.50 -6.54 -0.93
N LYS A 47 6.28 -7.51 -1.43
CA LYS A 47 6.36 -8.85 -0.85
C LYS A 47 6.89 -8.83 0.58
N GLU A 48 7.92 -8.03 0.85
CA GLU A 48 8.46 -7.83 2.20
C GLU A 48 7.41 -7.22 3.14
N LEU A 49 6.73 -6.16 2.71
CA LEU A 49 5.67 -5.51 3.48
C LEU A 49 4.46 -6.42 3.75
N LYS A 50 4.12 -7.29 2.78
CA LYS A 50 3.10 -8.32 2.95
C LYS A 50 3.52 -9.35 4.00
N ASN A 51 4.76 -9.83 3.92
CA ASN A 51 5.29 -10.83 4.85
C ASN A 51 5.40 -10.32 6.30
N THR A 52 5.60 -9.01 6.49
CA THR A 52 5.58 -8.40 7.83
C THR A 52 4.17 -8.14 8.35
N GLY A 53 3.13 -8.36 7.54
CA GLY A 53 1.73 -8.07 7.89
C GLY A 53 1.39 -6.58 7.87
N MET A 54 2.28 -5.72 7.35
CA MET A 54 2.04 -4.27 7.27
C MET A 54 1.00 -3.90 6.20
N ILE A 55 0.85 -4.70 5.16
CA ILE A 55 -0.15 -4.53 4.10
C ILE A 55 -0.79 -5.87 3.76
N LEU A 56 -2.05 -5.86 3.36
CA LEU A 56 -2.72 -6.99 2.74
C LEU A 56 -2.72 -6.76 1.23
N VAL A 57 -2.37 -7.78 0.46
CA VAL A 57 -2.32 -7.70 -1.00
C VAL A 57 -3.02 -8.92 -1.57
N ASP A 58 -4.03 -8.67 -2.40
CA ASP A 58 -4.59 -9.70 -3.28
C ASP A 58 -3.69 -9.83 -4.50
N ASP A 59 -2.98 -10.96 -4.60
CA ASP A 59 -1.98 -11.19 -5.65
C ASP A 59 -2.62 -11.42 -7.02
N TYR A 60 -3.93 -11.73 -7.10
CA TYR A 60 -4.63 -11.96 -8.37
C TYR A 60 -4.83 -10.67 -9.17
N ASN A 61 -5.16 -9.58 -8.47
CA ASN A 61 -5.44 -8.28 -9.08
C ASN A 61 -4.46 -7.19 -8.63
N LEU A 62 -3.47 -7.52 -7.79
CA LEU A 62 -2.61 -6.55 -7.11
C LEU A 62 -3.44 -5.47 -6.38
N LEU A 63 -4.55 -5.88 -5.77
CA LEU A 63 -5.35 -4.98 -4.93
C LEU A 63 -4.66 -4.83 -3.58
N PHE A 64 -4.56 -3.60 -3.11
CA PHE A 64 -3.92 -3.30 -1.83
C PHE A 64 -4.99 -2.98 -0.80
N GLY A 65 -5.10 -3.85 0.20
CA GLY A 65 -5.90 -3.63 1.38
C GLY A 65 -4.99 -3.21 2.50
N TYR A 66 -5.23 -2.04 3.08
CA TYR A 66 -4.62 -1.73 4.36
C TYR A 66 -5.67 -2.02 5.40
N LYS A 67 -5.37 -2.97 6.30
CA LYS A 67 -6.05 -2.99 7.59
C LYS A 67 -5.50 -1.77 8.31
N LEU A 68 -6.12 -0.61 8.07
CA LEU A 68 -5.96 0.52 8.98
C LEU A 68 -6.21 -0.12 10.35
N PRO A 69 -5.29 -0.03 11.33
CA PRO A 69 -5.74 -0.22 12.70
C PRO A 69 -6.93 0.71 12.78
N CYS A 70 -8.14 0.17 13.02
CA CYS A 70 -9.30 0.99 13.26
C CYS A 70 -8.81 1.96 14.31
N VAL A 71 -8.51 3.18 13.90
CA VAL A 71 -8.20 4.25 14.83
C VAL A 71 -9.53 4.40 15.50
N LEU A 72 -9.67 3.76 16.66
CA LEU A 72 -10.60 4.07 17.71
C LEU A 72 -11.74 4.94 17.15
N LYS A 73 -12.64 4.34 16.35
CA LYS A 73 -13.93 4.95 15.99
C LYS A 73 -14.79 4.80 17.25
N ASP A 74 -14.31 5.40 18.33
CA ASP A 74 -14.81 5.35 19.71
C ASP A 74 -13.78 6.17 20.52
N LYS A 75 -14.02 7.39 20.98
CA LYS A 75 -15.28 7.97 21.46
C LYS A 75 -15.19 9.51 21.47
N LYS A 76 -16.36 10.11 21.23
CA LYS A 76 -16.82 11.49 21.50
C LYS A 76 -16.37 12.59 20.55
#